data_AF-A0A7W0VFL2-F1
#
_entry.id   AF-A0A7W0VFL2-F1
#
_cell.length_a   1.000
_cell.length_b   1.000
_cell.length_c   1.000
_cell.angle_alpha   90.00
_cell.angle_beta   90.00
_cell.angle_gamma   90.00
#
_symmetry.space_group_name_H-M   'P 1'
#
loop_
_entity.id
_entity.type
_entity.pdbx_description
1 polymer ?
#
loop_
_entity_poly.entity_id
_entity_poly.type
_entity_poly.pdbx_seq_one_letter_code
_entity_poly.pdbx_strand_id
1 'polypeptide(L)'
;MVARSEAPGFSPVDRPRVAIASDGTLAAISESTRVVVLEIPGAEPFAEIGIDGEALANEMAWVGAPPRLIVLSRYAAHSTVHLIDPYGPRTIAEIRLEAPMKLFATVGAHALAVSSMGAAVLTASDTHLTPYQFPARSVPVTAGAAAGNFVVALSGSIEEWDPQARMPKRRLRLPKPAVITAVGGSDRVVWMTTQQDPTRLDVIPLVNRGQPKFHDLPEPIAQAVGHPRSDLVVCLGADTGRLYVVDLDGRTRLRVLGPEGIDRAEAAALIIGRMVGVLAAQTRKQVVIVGLDGREPEADAAGPSAAPLISAPEPEPVAARSTLGADEEIIEVSVDDDDDLSPSPPPGLPPMPPPVIVQAAPSPIAAAPTAPSLFRHTTGTPTAIPRAAAAIATKPTVTAQSLSDKFSAWRDRMRQSQPRSEQSTTLPWFDTRPSWRDEVVTWARGVVAGSVERGAPIAPPIDAIAIRFDLPAQLVPALLLLYGAHLGGERGAAPVDVARVLGRRWDEALGTGQLAERGIASYVDSRVILAAPVRRALDEVAVTTGTLLGEAGANALLGPCVVVAGDQPLAVIAERCLASVGGAILAARDDVDPTELFVEARARGAAPMLQVSVGD
;
A
#
# COMPACT_ATOMS: atom_id res chain seq x y z
N MET A 1 -35.48 -15.01 -1.93
CA MET A 1 -34.61 -15.35 -0.77
C MET A 1 -33.55 -16.35 -1.28
N VAL A 2 -32.40 -15.84 -1.72
CA VAL A 2 -31.31 -16.68 -2.26
C VAL A 2 -30.43 -17.09 -1.09
N ALA A 3 -30.38 -18.38 -0.77
CA ALA A 3 -29.47 -18.91 0.23
C ALA A 3 -28.03 -18.71 -0.28
N ARG A 4 -27.27 -17.81 0.36
CA ARG A 4 -25.84 -17.68 0.12
C ARG A 4 -25.18 -18.97 0.60
N SER A 5 -24.60 -19.73 -0.33
CA SER A 5 -23.63 -20.75 0.02
C SER A 5 -22.40 -20.01 0.54
N GLU A 6 -22.15 -20.06 1.85
CA GLU A 6 -20.90 -19.59 2.45
C GLU A 6 -19.75 -20.31 1.75
N ALA A 7 -18.97 -19.58 0.94
CA ALA A 7 -17.75 -20.13 0.40
C ALA A 7 -16.83 -20.46 1.58
N PRO A 8 -16.32 -21.71 1.68
CA PRO A 8 -15.46 -22.09 2.79
C PRO A 8 -14.20 -21.21 2.76
N GLY A 9 -13.89 -20.53 3.86
CA GLY A 9 -12.70 -19.70 3.93
C GLY A 9 -11.41 -20.50 3.76
N PHE A 10 -10.31 -19.80 3.43
CA PHE A 10 -9.04 -20.45 3.12
C PHE A 10 -8.33 -20.99 4.38
N SER A 11 -7.81 -22.23 4.30
CA SER A 11 -7.02 -22.87 5.36
C SER A 11 -5.66 -23.35 4.80
N PRO A 12 -4.52 -22.80 5.25
CA PRO A 12 -3.19 -23.23 4.79
C PRO A 12 -2.92 -24.69 5.17
N VAL A 13 -2.30 -25.46 4.29
CA VAL A 13 -1.89 -26.86 4.47
C VAL A 13 -0.51 -26.95 5.13
N ASP A 14 0.37 -26.00 4.83
CA ASP A 14 1.72 -25.89 5.36
C ASP A 14 1.88 -24.69 6.30
N ARG A 15 3.04 -24.60 6.98
CA ARG A 15 3.38 -23.46 7.83
C ARG A 15 3.36 -22.16 7.00
N PRO A 16 2.38 -21.27 7.22
CA PRO A 16 2.15 -20.15 6.35
C PRO A 16 3.21 -19.06 6.53
N ARG A 17 3.49 -18.33 5.46
CA ARG A 17 4.07 -16.98 5.51
C ARG A 17 3.05 -16.02 4.96
N VAL A 18 2.92 -14.83 5.55
CA VAL A 18 1.91 -13.86 5.17
C VAL A 18 2.57 -12.56 4.74
N ALA A 19 2.08 -11.96 3.65
CA ALA A 19 2.43 -10.61 3.21
C ALA A 19 1.16 -9.84 2.82
N ILE A 20 1.05 -8.58 3.24
CA ILE A 20 -0.11 -7.71 2.95
C ILE A 20 0.32 -6.61 1.98
N ALA A 21 -0.51 -6.31 0.99
CA ALA A 21 -0.29 -5.21 0.07
C ALA A 21 -0.33 -3.87 0.83
N SER A 22 0.43 -2.87 0.39
CA SER A 22 0.56 -1.59 1.11
C SER A 22 -0.71 -0.74 1.16
N ASP A 23 -1.71 -1.10 0.35
CA ASP A 23 -3.05 -0.50 0.32
C ASP A 23 -4.07 -1.33 1.13
N GLY A 24 -3.65 -2.46 1.70
CA GLY A 24 -4.48 -3.37 2.49
C GLY A 24 -5.59 -4.05 1.70
N THR A 25 -5.52 -4.10 0.37
CA THR A 25 -6.57 -4.72 -0.46
C THR A 25 -6.36 -6.21 -0.68
N LEU A 26 -5.09 -6.66 -0.70
CA LEU A 26 -4.71 -8.04 -0.95
C LEU A 26 -3.79 -8.59 0.14
N ALA A 27 -3.94 -9.89 0.41
CA ALA A 27 -2.96 -10.69 1.16
C ALA A 27 -2.39 -11.78 0.27
N ALA A 28 -1.13 -12.14 0.48
CA ALA A 28 -0.53 -13.34 -0.07
C ALA A 28 -0.17 -14.28 1.09
N ILE A 29 -0.46 -15.57 0.92
CA ILE A 29 -0.09 -16.64 1.84
C ILE A 29 0.77 -17.65 1.08
N SER A 30 2.04 -17.77 1.47
CA SER A 30 2.97 -18.71 0.86
C SER A 30 3.00 -20.01 1.64
N GLU A 31 2.83 -21.08 0.88
CA GLU A 31 3.00 -22.47 1.26
C GLU A 31 4.24 -23.03 0.55
N SER A 32 4.55 -24.32 0.72
CA SER A 32 5.77 -24.90 0.14
C SER A 32 5.73 -24.95 -1.39
N THR A 33 4.54 -25.16 -1.97
CA THR A 33 4.36 -25.40 -3.42
C THR A 33 3.54 -24.32 -4.13
N ARG A 34 2.96 -23.37 -3.40
CA ARG A 34 2.09 -22.34 -3.97
C ARG A 34 2.01 -21.09 -3.11
N VAL A 35 1.59 -19.98 -3.72
CA VAL A 35 1.10 -18.78 -3.06
C VAL A 35 -0.38 -18.65 -3.33
N VAL A 36 -1.18 -18.52 -2.26
CA VAL A 36 -2.60 -18.20 -2.37
C VAL A 36 -2.79 -16.72 -2.09
N VAL A 37 -3.50 -16.03 -2.97
CA VAL A 37 -3.78 -14.61 -2.85
C VAL A 37 -5.23 -14.43 -2.40
N LEU A 38 -5.43 -13.66 -1.34
CA LEU A 38 -6.72 -13.40 -0.71
C LEU A 38 -7.13 -11.94 -0.92
N GLU A 39 -8.42 -11.71 -1.12
CA GLU A 39 -9.03 -10.38 -1.11
C GLU A 39 -9.37 -9.97 0.33
N ILE A 40 -9.11 -8.71 0.68
CA ILE A 40 -9.40 -8.12 1.99
C ILE A 40 -10.56 -7.11 1.82
N PRO A 41 -11.58 -7.12 2.69
CA PRO A 41 -11.61 -7.73 4.03
C PRO A 41 -12.10 -9.18 4.11
N GLY A 42 -12.59 -9.77 3.02
CA GLY A 42 -13.27 -11.08 3.05
C GLY A 42 -12.38 -12.27 3.41
N ALA A 43 -11.05 -12.15 3.25
CA ALA A 43 -10.10 -13.26 3.28
C ALA A 43 -10.45 -14.37 2.27
N GLU A 44 -11.16 -14.01 1.20
CA GLU A 44 -11.58 -14.94 0.16
C GLU A 44 -10.43 -15.19 -0.81
N PRO A 45 -10.11 -16.46 -1.14
CA PRO A 45 -9.09 -16.76 -2.13
C PRO A 45 -9.55 -16.33 -3.52
N PHE A 46 -8.76 -15.48 -4.19
CA PHE A 46 -9.09 -15.02 -5.55
C PHE A 46 -8.07 -15.49 -6.60
N ALA A 47 -6.84 -15.83 -6.20
CA ALA A 47 -5.82 -16.35 -7.12
C ALA A 47 -4.89 -17.37 -6.43
N GLU A 48 -4.36 -18.29 -7.22
CA GLU A 48 -3.35 -19.27 -6.81
C GLU A 48 -2.16 -19.23 -7.79
N ILE A 49 -0.96 -19.17 -7.24
CA ILE A 49 0.29 -19.07 -7.99
C ILE A 49 1.16 -20.27 -7.62
N GLY A 50 1.43 -21.14 -8.58
CA GLY A 50 2.36 -22.26 -8.39
C GLY A 50 3.78 -21.77 -8.11
N ILE A 51 4.48 -22.45 -7.21
CA ILE A 51 5.89 -22.22 -6.93
C ILE A 51 6.70 -23.46 -7.35
N ASP A 52 7.92 -23.23 -7.82
CA ASP A 52 8.87 -24.31 -8.10
C ASP A 52 9.23 -25.07 -6.81
N GLY A 53 8.86 -26.37 -6.77
CA GLY A 53 9.16 -27.28 -5.67
C GLY A 53 10.63 -27.65 -5.52
N GLU A 54 11.48 -27.35 -6.52
CA GLU A 54 12.94 -27.54 -6.42
C GLU A 54 13.64 -26.40 -5.67
N ALA A 55 12.96 -25.27 -5.45
CA ALA A 55 13.52 -24.15 -4.69
C ALA A 55 13.73 -24.54 -3.21
N LEU A 56 14.88 -24.15 -2.65
CA LEU A 56 15.21 -24.40 -1.24
C LEU A 56 14.36 -23.56 -0.27
N ALA A 57 13.89 -22.41 -0.74
CA ALA A 57 12.97 -21.54 -0.01
C ALA A 57 12.32 -20.55 -0.96
N ASN A 58 11.12 -20.13 -0.60
CA ASN A 58 10.35 -19.14 -1.33
C ASN A 58 9.98 -17.99 -0.39
N GLU A 59 10.11 -16.78 -0.91
CA GLU A 59 9.84 -15.56 -0.20
C GLU A 59 9.00 -14.66 -1.10
N MET A 60 8.07 -13.92 -0.51
CA MET A 60 7.14 -13.10 -1.27
C MET A 60 6.97 -11.74 -0.63
N ALA A 61 6.68 -10.73 -1.44
CA ALA A 61 6.36 -9.41 -0.96
C ALA A 61 5.59 -8.61 -2.00
N TRP A 62 4.83 -7.61 -1.55
CA TRP A 62 4.08 -6.72 -2.43
C TRP A 62 4.89 -5.47 -2.78
N VAL A 63 4.77 -5.02 -4.03
CA VAL A 63 5.38 -3.78 -4.55
C VAL A 63 4.40 -3.02 -5.44
N GLY A 64 4.59 -1.71 -5.54
CA GLY A 64 3.89 -0.83 -6.47
C GLY A 64 2.46 -0.47 -6.07
N ALA A 65 1.87 0.41 -6.89
CA ALA A 65 0.46 0.74 -6.92
C ALA A 65 0.07 0.84 -8.42
N PRO A 66 -0.75 -0.07 -8.98
CA PRO A 66 -1.46 -1.17 -8.31
C PRO A 66 -0.52 -2.21 -7.68
N PRO A 67 -0.99 -2.95 -6.65
CA PRO A 67 -0.15 -3.93 -5.95
C PRO A 67 0.23 -5.09 -6.87
N ARG A 68 1.53 -5.35 -6.96
CA ARG A 68 2.12 -6.48 -7.69
C ARG A 68 2.85 -7.39 -6.74
N LEU A 69 2.76 -8.68 -6.97
CA LEU A 69 3.41 -9.67 -6.14
C LEU A 69 4.81 -9.97 -6.68
N ILE A 70 5.82 -9.85 -5.83
CA ILE A 70 7.14 -10.42 -6.07
C ILE A 70 7.19 -11.80 -5.41
N VAL A 71 7.59 -12.81 -6.17
CA VAL A 71 7.95 -14.14 -5.66
C VAL A 71 9.43 -14.40 -5.95
N LEU A 72 10.22 -14.57 -4.89
CA LEU A 72 11.63 -14.91 -4.95
C LEU A 72 11.82 -16.38 -4.56
N SER A 73 12.25 -17.18 -5.53
CA SER A 73 12.61 -18.59 -5.34
C SER A 73 14.13 -18.69 -5.18
N ARG A 74 14.58 -19.27 -4.06
CA ARG A 74 16.02 -19.40 -3.74
C ARG A 74 16.51 -20.81 -3.99
N TYR A 75 17.51 -20.94 -4.85
CA TYR A 75 18.23 -22.19 -5.12
C TYR A 75 19.60 -22.18 -4.44
N ALA A 76 20.36 -23.28 -4.57
CA ALA A 76 21.68 -23.38 -3.97
C ALA A 76 22.68 -22.33 -4.50
N ALA A 77 22.62 -22.04 -5.80
CA ALA A 77 23.60 -21.19 -6.48
C ALA A 77 23.07 -19.81 -6.91
N HIS A 78 21.75 -19.61 -6.93
CA HIS A 78 21.13 -18.40 -7.47
C HIS A 78 19.72 -18.20 -6.88
N SER A 79 19.09 -17.08 -7.20
CA SER A 79 17.65 -16.87 -6.97
C SER A 79 16.97 -16.47 -8.28
N THR A 80 15.72 -16.86 -8.44
CA THR A 80 14.84 -16.38 -9.53
C THR A 80 13.78 -15.50 -8.90
N VAL A 81 13.49 -14.37 -9.54
CA VAL A 81 12.47 -13.42 -9.06
C VAL A 81 11.44 -13.22 -10.15
N HIS A 82 10.19 -13.49 -9.80
CA HIS A 82 9.02 -13.25 -10.64
C HIS A 82 8.28 -12.02 -10.13
N LEU A 83 7.92 -11.11 -11.03
CA LEU A 83 6.97 -10.03 -10.80
C LEU A 83 5.64 -10.45 -11.42
N ILE A 84 4.59 -10.50 -10.62
CA ILE A 84 3.30 -11.09 -11.00
C ILE A 84 2.20 -10.04 -10.83
N ASP A 85 1.36 -9.92 -11.85
CA ASP A 85 0.09 -9.22 -11.74
C ASP A 85 -0.93 -10.16 -11.08
N PRO A 86 -1.43 -9.87 -9.86
CA PRO A 86 -2.44 -10.73 -9.25
C PRO A 86 -3.75 -10.78 -10.03
N TYR A 87 -4.13 -9.72 -10.74
CA TYR A 87 -5.39 -9.63 -11.47
C TYR A 87 -5.29 -10.11 -12.92
N GLY A 88 -4.06 -10.24 -13.41
CA GLY A 88 -3.75 -10.64 -14.78
C GLY A 88 -3.31 -12.11 -14.86
N PRO A 89 -3.48 -12.76 -16.02
CA PRO A 89 -3.13 -14.16 -16.18
C PRO A 89 -1.61 -14.42 -16.31
N ARG A 90 -0.72 -13.48 -15.93
CA ARG A 90 0.70 -13.52 -16.37
C ARG A 90 1.71 -12.99 -15.36
N THR A 91 2.85 -13.68 -15.33
CA THR A 91 4.14 -13.12 -14.90
C THR A 91 4.48 -11.93 -15.80
N ILE A 92 4.66 -10.75 -15.21
CA ILE A 92 5.06 -9.51 -15.88
C ILE A 92 6.52 -9.60 -16.29
N ALA A 93 7.39 -10.00 -15.36
CA ALA A 93 8.82 -10.06 -15.57
C ALA A 93 9.45 -11.18 -14.74
N GLU A 94 10.54 -11.73 -15.26
CA GLU A 94 11.37 -12.71 -14.58
C GLU A 94 12.83 -12.29 -14.71
N ILE A 95 13.56 -12.33 -13.58
CA ILE A 95 15.01 -12.12 -13.59
C ILE A 95 15.70 -13.18 -12.73
N ARG A 96 16.96 -13.44 -13.06
CA ARG A 96 17.85 -14.29 -12.26
C ARG A 96 18.88 -13.44 -11.53
N LEU A 97 18.98 -13.64 -10.23
CA LEU A 97 20.03 -13.08 -9.38
C LEU A 97 21.15 -14.10 -9.23
N GLU A 98 22.40 -13.70 -9.47
CA GLU A 98 23.57 -14.59 -9.52
C GLU A 98 23.91 -15.27 -8.18
N ALA A 99 23.31 -14.83 -7.08
CA ALA A 99 23.54 -15.36 -5.75
C ALA A 99 22.21 -15.75 -5.09
N PRO A 100 22.22 -16.73 -4.18
CA PRO A 100 21.04 -17.05 -3.37
C PRO A 100 20.73 -15.85 -2.45
N MET A 101 19.62 -15.16 -2.74
CA MET A 101 19.20 -13.95 -2.02
C MET A 101 17.96 -14.22 -1.15
N LYS A 102 17.70 -13.29 -0.23
CA LYS A 102 16.51 -13.20 0.61
C LYS A 102 15.81 -11.85 0.44
N LEU A 103 14.49 -11.81 0.35
CA LEU A 103 13.71 -10.58 0.45
C LEU A 103 13.65 -10.12 1.90
N PHE A 104 14.10 -8.90 2.16
CA PHE A 104 14.07 -8.30 3.50
C PHE A 104 12.95 -7.28 3.65
N ALA A 105 12.72 -6.41 2.65
CA ALA A 105 11.73 -5.34 2.75
C ALA A 105 11.21 -4.91 1.38
N THR A 106 10.01 -4.30 1.36
CA THR A 106 9.46 -3.62 0.19
C THR A 106 9.00 -2.21 0.53
N VAL A 107 9.16 -1.31 -0.43
CA VAL A 107 8.88 0.12 -0.30
C VAL A 107 8.46 0.64 -1.67
N GLY A 108 7.19 1.04 -1.81
CA GLY A 108 6.65 1.45 -3.11
C GLY A 108 6.92 0.38 -4.17
N ALA A 109 7.49 0.76 -5.31
CA ALA A 109 7.86 -0.14 -6.40
C ALA A 109 9.19 -0.89 -6.19
N HIS A 110 9.79 -0.81 -5.01
CA HIS A 110 11.12 -1.37 -4.74
C HIS A 110 11.09 -2.52 -3.74
N ALA A 111 11.91 -3.54 -3.97
CA ALA A 111 12.18 -4.62 -3.02
C ALA A 111 13.68 -4.72 -2.73
N LEU A 112 14.05 -4.93 -1.47
CA LEU A 112 15.44 -5.15 -1.07
C LEU A 112 15.71 -6.65 -0.93
N ALA A 113 16.57 -7.18 -1.79
CA ALA A 113 17.06 -8.55 -1.76
C ALA A 113 18.50 -8.60 -1.22
N VAL A 114 18.79 -9.52 -0.30
CA VAL A 114 20.06 -9.58 0.44
C VAL A 114 20.61 -11.01 0.43
N SER A 115 21.89 -11.15 0.12
CA SER A 115 22.66 -12.39 0.19
C SER A 115 23.82 -12.26 1.17
N SER A 116 24.57 -13.33 1.40
CA SER A 116 25.81 -13.26 2.19
C SER A 116 26.91 -12.42 1.55
N MET A 117 26.86 -12.20 0.23
CA MET A 117 27.91 -11.50 -0.54
C MET A 117 27.57 -10.03 -0.84
N GLY A 118 26.31 -9.63 -0.70
CA GLY A 118 25.85 -8.32 -1.12
C GLY A 118 24.33 -8.20 -1.11
N ALA A 119 23.83 -7.01 -1.45
CA ALA A 119 22.42 -6.72 -1.57
C ALA A 119 22.11 -6.05 -2.91
N ALA A 120 20.89 -6.26 -3.39
CA ALA A 120 20.34 -5.67 -4.60
C ALA A 120 18.97 -5.08 -4.30
N VAL A 121 18.66 -3.95 -4.92
CA VAL A 121 17.30 -3.40 -4.95
C VAL A 121 16.68 -3.76 -6.28
N LEU A 122 15.51 -4.37 -6.23
CA LEU A 122 14.70 -4.74 -7.38
C LEU A 122 13.67 -3.63 -7.58
N THR A 123 13.64 -3.02 -8.75
CA THR A 123 12.68 -1.96 -9.09
C THR A 123 11.68 -2.50 -10.10
N ALA A 124 10.43 -2.60 -9.68
CA ALA A 124 9.33 -3.03 -10.52
C ALA A 124 8.78 -1.86 -11.34
N SER A 125 8.53 -2.10 -12.62
CA SER A 125 7.72 -1.24 -13.50
C SER A 125 6.53 -2.05 -14.02
N ASP A 126 5.78 -1.48 -14.95
CA ASP A 126 4.61 -2.13 -15.57
C ASP A 126 4.95 -3.37 -16.39
N THR A 127 6.18 -3.45 -16.89
CA THR A 127 6.61 -4.50 -17.82
C THR A 127 7.94 -5.13 -17.45
N HIS A 128 8.67 -4.57 -16.48
CA HIS A 128 10.05 -4.96 -16.19
C HIS A 128 10.33 -5.03 -14.69
N LEU A 129 11.35 -5.82 -14.36
CA LEU A 129 11.96 -5.85 -13.05
C LEU A 129 13.46 -5.59 -13.23
N THR A 130 13.94 -4.48 -12.70
CA THR A 130 15.33 -4.04 -12.89
C THR A 130 16.11 -4.10 -11.58
N PRO A 131 17.14 -4.95 -11.48
CA PRO A 131 17.99 -4.98 -10.30
C PRO A 131 19.09 -3.90 -10.38
N TYR A 132 19.41 -3.29 -9.24
CA TYR A 132 20.65 -2.53 -9.08
C TYR A 132 21.33 -2.86 -7.74
N GLN A 133 22.65 -2.71 -7.69
CA GLN A 133 23.41 -3.01 -6.48
C GLN A 133 23.10 -2.00 -5.36
N PHE A 134 22.73 -2.49 -4.18
CA PHE A 134 22.50 -1.64 -3.02
C PHE A 134 23.84 -1.04 -2.55
N PRO A 135 24.02 0.29 -2.56
CA PRO A 135 25.34 0.91 -2.42
C PRO A 135 25.79 1.07 -0.95
N ALA A 136 25.45 0.11 -0.09
CA ALA A 136 25.91 0.08 1.29
C ALA A 136 27.32 -0.49 1.41
N ARG A 137 28.06 0.01 2.40
CA ARG A 137 29.43 -0.46 2.70
C ARG A 137 29.48 -1.84 3.35
N SER A 138 28.35 -2.29 3.91
CA SER A 138 28.20 -3.57 4.57
C SER A 138 26.88 -4.20 4.17
N VAL A 139 26.85 -5.53 4.15
CA VAL A 139 25.64 -6.29 3.88
C VAL A 139 24.62 -6.03 5.00
N PRO A 140 23.36 -5.69 4.67
CA PRO A 140 22.28 -5.61 5.64
C PRO A 140 22.10 -6.90 6.45
N VAL A 141 21.87 -6.78 7.75
CA VAL A 141 21.54 -7.92 8.63
C VAL A 141 20.03 -8.21 8.59
N THR A 142 19.23 -7.15 8.59
CA THR A 142 17.78 -7.18 8.39
C THR A 142 17.33 -5.82 7.86
N ALA A 143 16.13 -5.74 7.30
CA ALA A 143 15.53 -4.48 6.88
C ALA A 143 14.01 -4.50 7.03
N GLY A 144 13.42 -3.32 7.05
CA GLY A 144 11.98 -3.11 6.96
C GLY A 144 11.66 -1.83 6.19
N ALA A 145 10.40 -1.42 6.22
CA ALA A 145 9.91 -0.23 5.54
C ALA A 145 9.56 0.88 6.55
N ALA A 146 9.76 2.14 6.14
CA ALA A 146 9.28 3.33 6.85
C ALA A 146 9.05 4.49 5.87
N ALA A 147 7.82 5.01 5.77
CA ALA A 147 7.48 6.23 5.01
C ALA A 147 8.12 6.36 3.61
N GLY A 148 8.14 5.29 2.82
CA GLY A 148 8.74 5.32 1.48
C GLY A 148 10.26 5.11 1.45
N ASN A 149 10.87 4.72 2.56
CA ASN A 149 12.29 4.41 2.69
C ASN A 149 12.50 2.99 3.22
N PHE A 150 13.62 2.38 2.87
CA PHE A 150 14.10 1.18 3.56
C PHE A 150 14.74 1.59 4.89
N VAL A 151 14.38 0.90 5.97
CA VAL A 151 15.12 0.97 7.23
C VAL A 151 16.02 -0.26 7.31
N VAL A 152 17.32 -0.03 7.25
CA VAL A 152 18.32 -1.09 7.07
C VAL A 152 19.18 -1.19 8.31
N ALA A 153 19.18 -2.36 8.94
CA ALA A 153 20.07 -2.67 10.05
C ALA A 153 21.43 -3.14 9.52
N LEU A 154 22.48 -2.41 9.87
CA LEU A 154 23.87 -2.75 9.61
C LEU A 154 24.56 -3.11 10.94
N SER A 155 25.78 -3.64 10.87
CA SER A 155 26.57 -3.92 12.08
C SER A 155 26.85 -2.62 12.87
N GLY A 156 26.10 -2.43 13.96
CA GLY A 156 26.25 -1.29 14.89
C GLY A 156 25.53 0.01 14.49
N SER A 157 24.78 0.05 13.39
CA SER A 157 23.97 1.24 13.03
C SER A 157 22.73 0.87 12.23
N ILE A 158 21.71 1.72 12.30
CA ILE A 158 20.54 1.67 11.43
C ILE A 158 20.64 2.82 10.42
N GLU A 159 20.32 2.55 9.16
CA GLU A 159 20.27 3.57 8.11
C GLU A 159 18.88 3.61 7.46
N GLU A 160 18.37 4.81 7.24
CA GLU A 160 17.16 5.06 6.45
C GLU A 160 17.59 5.38 5.02
N TRP A 161 17.14 4.60 4.06
CA TRP A 161 17.59 4.62 2.67
C TRP A 161 16.46 4.94 1.71
N ASP A 162 16.70 5.92 0.85
CA ASP A 162 15.81 6.23 -0.26
C ASP A 162 16.18 5.36 -1.47
N PRO A 163 15.30 4.43 -1.89
CA PRO A 163 15.61 3.55 -3.02
C PRO A 163 15.63 4.26 -4.37
N GLN A 164 14.96 5.41 -4.51
CA GLN A 164 14.95 6.18 -5.74
C GLN A 164 16.22 7.03 -5.85
N ALA A 165 16.57 7.73 -4.77
CA ALA A 165 17.78 8.55 -4.71
C ALA A 165 19.07 7.73 -4.55
N ARG A 166 18.95 6.42 -4.25
CA ARG A 166 20.06 5.48 -4.02
C ARG A 166 21.07 5.98 -3.00
N MET A 167 20.59 6.67 -1.96
CA MET A 167 21.41 7.28 -0.93
C MET A 167 20.78 7.15 0.46
N PRO A 168 21.60 7.09 1.53
CA PRO A 168 21.08 7.10 2.88
C PRO A 168 20.56 8.50 3.22
N LYS A 169 19.29 8.59 3.63
CA LYS A 169 18.68 9.82 4.18
C LYS A 169 19.14 10.10 5.59
N ARG A 170 19.24 9.05 6.41
CA ARG A 170 19.53 9.16 7.85
C ARG A 170 20.40 8.00 8.31
N ARG A 171 21.24 8.25 9.30
CA ARG A 171 22.00 7.23 10.01
C ARG A 171 21.83 7.37 11.51
N LEU A 172 21.35 6.31 12.16
CA LEU A 172 21.15 6.20 13.58
C LEU A 172 22.26 5.30 14.15
N ARG A 173 23.08 5.86 15.05
CA ARG A 173 24.07 5.07 15.79
C ARG A 173 23.41 4.49 17.02
N LEU A 174 23.56 3.18 17.21
CA LEU A 174 23.06 2.52 18.40
C LEU A 174 23.97 2.87 19.60
N PRO A 175 23.41 3.11 20.79
CA PRO A 175 24.21 3.39 21.98
C PRO A 175 25.06 2.17 22.40
N LYS A 176 24.57 0.96 22.09
CA LYS A 176 25.27 -0.31 22.31
C LYS A 176 25.16 -1.16 21.03
N PRO A 177 26.22 -1.88 20.63
CA PRO A 177 26.11 -2.87 19.58
C PRO A 177 25.06 -3.93 19.95
N ALA A 178 24.10 -4.16 19.05
CA ALA A 178 23.05 -5.15 19.22
C ALA A 178 22.88 -5.96 17.93
N VAL A 179 22.44 -7.21 18.08
CA VAL A 179 22.08 -8.07 16.93
C VAL A 179 20.61 -7.83 16.67
N ILE A 180 20.31 -6.93 15.74
CA ILE A 180 18.94 -6.58 15.37
C ILE A 180 18.32 -7.75 14.60
N THR A 181 17.18 -8.24 15.08
CA THR A 181 16.46 -9.38 14.49
C THR A 181 15.32 -8.93 13.57
N ALA A 182 14.65 -7.83 13.90
CA ALA A 182 13.71 -7.13 13.02
C ALA A 182 13.83 -5.61 13.17
N VAL A 183 13.50 -4.88 12.11
CA VAL A 183 13.51 -3.42 12.09
C VAL A 183 12.40 -2.94 11.15
N GLY A 184 11.85 -1.77 11.43
CA GLY A 184 10.89 -1.09 10.57
C GLY A 184 10.60 0.30 11.09
N GLY A 185 9.58 0.96 10.57
CA GLY A 185 9.18 2.25 11.09
C GLY A 185 8.04 2.90 10.35
N SER A 186 7.84 4.17 10.67
CA SER A 186 6.96 5.12 10.02
C SER A 186 7.74 6.39 9.69
N ASP A 187 7.06 7.45 9.29
CA ASP A 187 7.66 8.79 9.15
C ASP A 187 8.09 9.37 10.50
N ARG A 188 7.52 8.85 11.60
CA ARG A 188 7.68 9.40 12.96
C ARG A 188 8.65 8.62 13.81
N VAL A 189 8.79 7.32 13.60
CA VAL A 189 9.59 6.44 14.47
C VAL A 189 10.30 5.35 13.67
N VAL A 190 11.44 4.90 14.19
CA VAL A 190 12.06 3.62 13.82
C VAL A 190 11.92 2.68 15.00
N TRP A 191 11.50 1.45 14.77
CA TRP A 191 11.46 0.40 15.78
C TRP A 191 12.40 -0.74 15.44
N MET A 192 12.86 -1.45 16.46
CA MET A 192 13.70 -2.65 16.30
C MET A 192 13.46 -3.66 17.42
N THR A 193 13.75 -4.92 17.12
CA THR A 193 13.90 -5.99 18.11
C THR A 193 15.32 -6.52 18.09
N THR A 194 15.80 -7.08 19.20
CA THR A 194 17.19 -7.54 19.32
C THR A 194 17.27 -8.95 19.87
N GLN A 195 18.36 -9.66 19.58
CA GLN A 195 18.63 -10.98 20.15
C GLN A 195 18.95 -10.90 21.65
N GLN A 196 19.53 -9.79 22.10
CA GLN A 196 19.96 -9.58 23.49
C GLN A 196 18.77 -9.44 24.45
N ASP A 197 17.74 -8.72 24.00
CA ASP A 197 16.52 -8.47 24.77
C ASP A 197 15.30 -8.94 23.94
N PRO A 198 15.07 -10.27 23.83
CA PRO A 198 14.13 -10.82 22.85
C PRO A 198 12.66 -10.55 23.18
N THR A 199 12.34 -10.12 24.40
CA THR A 199 10.99 -9.74 24.84
C THR A 199 10.69 -8.24 24.62
N ARG A 200 11.62 -7.48 24.04
CA ARG A 200 11.58 -6.03 24.01
C ARG A 200 11.53 -5.48 22.59
N LEU A 201 10.67 -4.48 22.39
CA LEU A 201 10.60 -3.68 21.18
C LEU A 201 11.07 -2.25 21.48
N ASP A 202 12.21 -1.86 20.91
CA ASP A 202 12.79 -0.53 21.07
C ASP A 202 12.25 0.43 20.02
N VAL A 203 11.96 1.67 20.42
CA VAL A 203 11.40 2.73 19.57
C VAL A 203 12.27 3.98 19.62
N ILE A 204 12.78 4.39 18.48
CA ILE A 204 13.61 5.58 18.27
C ILE A 204 12.77 6.64 17.55
N PRO A 205 12.36 7.72 18.23
CA PRO A 205 11.61 8.80 17.58
C PRO A 205 12.48 9.54 16.56
N LEU A 206 11.89 9.83 15.39
CA LEU A 206 12.52 10.56 14.28
C LEU A 206 12.18 12.04 14.29
N VAL A 207 11.01 12.40 14.81
CA VAL A 207 10.49 13.76 14.98
C VAL A 207 10.22 14.01 16.46
N ASN A 208 10.64 15.19 16.94
CA ASN A 208 10.73 15.55 18.35
C ASN A 208 11.73 14.66 19.10
N ARG A 209 12.78 15.27 19.67
CA ARG A 209 13.88 14.60 20.39
C ARG A 209 13.44 14.00 21.74
N GLY A 210 12.30 13.32 21.78
CA GLY A 210 11.88 12.51 22.91
C GLY A 210 12.92 11.43 23.20
N GLN A 211 12.99 11.00 24.46
CA GLN A 211 13.83 9.87 24.81
C GLN A 211 13.34 8.62 24.07
N PRO A 212 14.26 7.74 23.61
CA PRO A 212 13.90 6.42 23.10
C PRO A 212 12.95 5.73 24.06
N LYS A 213 11.88 5.17 23.51
CA LYS A 213 10.89 4.40 24.27
C LYS A 213 11.14 2.92 24.03
N PHE A 214 10.58 2.07 24.88
CA PHE A 214 10.53 0.64 24.64
C PHE A 214 9.21 0.07 25.13
N HIS A 215 8.84 -1.06 24.57
CA HIS A 215 7.68 -1.84 24.97
C HIS A 215 8.14 -3.25 25.33
N ASP A 216 7.84 -3.66 26.56
CA ASP A 216 8.08 -5.03 27.01
C ASP A 216 6.87 -5.91 26.71
N LEU A 217 7.13 -7.06 26.11
CA LEU A 217 6.15 -8.11 25.85
C LEU A 217 6.31 -9.23 26.89
N PRO A 218 5.24 -9.97 27.20
CA PRO A 218 5.26 -11.00 28.24
C PRO A 218 6.06 -12.26 27.85
N GLU A 219 6.52 -12.37 26.61
CA GLU A 219 7.29 -13.49 26.08
C GLU A 219 8.22 -13.04 24.93
N PRO A 220 9.20 -13.85 24.51
CA PRO A 220 10.09 -13.53 23.39
C PRO A 220 9.32 -13.30 22.08
N ILE A 221 9.80 -12.37 21.26
CA ILE A 221 9.20 -12.02 19.97
C ILE A 221 9.75 -12.96 18.89
N ALA A 222 8.90 -13.81 18.32
CA ALA A 222 9.27 -14.64 17.17
C ALA A 222 9.23 -13.85 15.84
N GLN A 223 8.25 -12.96 15.69
CA GLN A 223 8.07 -12.15 14.50
C GLN A 223 7.51 -10.78 14.90
N ALA A 224 7.98 -9.72 14.25
CA ALA A 224 7.42 -8.37 14.37
C ALA A 224 7.14 -7.83 12.96
N VAL A 225 5.92 -7.36 12.73
CA VAL A 225 5.48 -6.80 11.45
C VAL A 225 4.84 -5.45 11.70
N GLY A 226 5.41 -4.40 11.12
CA GLY A 226 4.84 -3.06 11.10
C GLY A 226 4.33 -2.70 9.71
N HIS A 227 3.68 -1.55 9.62
CA HIS A 227 3.26 -0.98 8.33
C HIS A 227 3.91 0.40 8.15
N PRO A 228 4.48 0.73 6.97
CA PRO A 228 5.25 1.97 6.78
C PRO A 228 4.45 3.27 6.95
N ARG A 229 3.12 3.17 7.01
CA ARG A 229 2.17 4.28 7.16
C ARG A 229 1.49 4.34 8.53
N SER A 230 1.86 3.47 9.47
CA SER A 230 1.21 3.37 10.77
C SER A 230 2.23 3.25 11.89
N ASP A 231 1.92 3.82 13.05
CA ASP A 231 2.69 3.65 14.29
C ASP A 231 2.25 2.39 15.06
N LEU A 232 1.74 1.38 14.35
CA LEU A 232 1.34 0.09 14.90
C LEU A 232 2.32 -1.01 14.47
N VAL A 233 2.61 -1.91 15.40
CA VAL A 233 3.36 -3.14 15.15
C VAL A 233 2.60 -4.32 15.73
N VAL A 234 2.50 -5.38 14.95
CA VAL A 234 2.02 -6.69 15.39
C VAL A 234 3.22 -7.55 15.72
N CYS A 235 3.28 -8.06 16.94
CA CYS A 235 4.28 -9.02 17.38
C CYS A 235 3.63 -10.39 17.60
N LEU A 236 4.32 -11.43 17.15
CA LEU A 236 3.98 -12.83 17.42
C LEU A 236 4.87 -13.35 18.55
N GLY A 237 4.25 -13.85 19.62
CA GLY A 237 4.94 -14.50 20.73
C GLY A 237 5.59 -15.82 20.32
N ALA A 238 6.84 -16.06 20.70
CA ALA A 238 7.58 -17.25 20.32
C ALA A 238 7.09 -18.52 21.02
N ASP A 239 6.71 -18.40 22.28
CA ASP A 239 6.36 -19.54 23.11
C ASP A 239 4.90 -19.91 22.89
N THR A 240 4.00 -18.91 22.97
CA THR A 240 2.55 -19.13 22.91
C THR A 240 1.92 -18.92 21.53
N GLY A 241 2.61 -18.24 20.61
CA GLY A 241 2.03 -17.78 19.33
C GLY A 241 0.88 -16.80 19.48
N ARG A 242 0.75 -16.13 20.64
CA ARG A 242 -0.20 -15.03 20.83
C ARG A 242 0.20 -13.81 20.02
N LEU A 243 -0.82 -13.06 19.63
CA LEU A 243 -0.67 -11.82 18.89
C LEU A 243 -0.74 -10.63 19.83
N TYR A 244 0.25 -9.76 19.71
CA TYR A 244 0.37 -8.54 20.49
C TYR A 244 0.37 -7.35 19.53
N VAL A 245 -0.50 -6.37 19.77
CA VAL A 245 -0.49 -5.10 19.03
C VAL A 245 0.09 -4.01 19.90
N VAL A 246 1.17 -3.42 19.40
CA VAL A 246 1.92 -2.35 20.05
C VAL A 246 1.67 -1.05 19.30
N ASP A 247 1.21 -0.04 20.04
CA ASP A 247 1.19 1.36 19.60
C ASP A 247 2.52 2.01 19.98
N LEU A 248 3.33 2.33 18.96
CA LEU A 248 4.69 2.86 19.10
C LEU A 248 4.72 4.27 19.71
N ASP A 249 3.63 5.02 19.60
CA ASP A 249 3.47 6.32 20.24
C ASP A 249 3.24 6.15 21.76
N GLY A 250 2.81 4.96 22.19
CA GLY A 250 2.53 4.61 23.58
C GLY A 250 1.23 5.20 24.12
N ARG A 251 0.31 5.61 23.23
CA ARG A 251 -1.00 6.15 23.64
C ARG A 251 -1.94 5.04 24.08
N THR A 252 -1.85 3.90 23.41
CA THR A 252 -2.64 2.71 23.70
C THR A 252 -1.80 1.70 24.48
N ARG A 253 -2.43 1.03 25.44
CA ARG A 253 -1.79 -0.10 26.14
C ARG A 253 -1.60 -1.27 25.17
N LEU A 254 -0.60 -2.11 25.44
CA LEU A 254 -0.39 -3.38 24.74
C LEU A 254 -1.71 -4.16 24.64
N ARG A 255 -2.15 -4.48 23.43
CA ARG A 255 -3.35 -5.28 23.19
C ARG A 255 -2.94 -6.72 22.90
N VAL A 256 -3.61 -7.67 23.53
CA VAL A 256 -3.48 -9.10 23.22
C VAL A 256 -4.68 -9.50 22.39
N LEU A 257 -4.47 -10.12 21.24
CA LEU A 257 -5.54 -10.61 20.37
C LEU A 257 -5.62 -12.13 20.47
N GLY A 258 -6.85 -12.64 20.60
CA GLY A 258 -7.19 -14.05 20.47
C GLY A 258 -8.06 -14.24 19.21
N PRO A 259 -7.46 -14.43 18.02
CA PRO A 259 -8.22 -14.72 16.81
C PRO A 259 -9.04 -15.99 16.98
N GLU A 260 -10.35 -15.92 16.75
CA GLU A 260 -11.25 -17.05 16.92
C GLU A 260 -10.86 -18.22 16.01
N GLY A 261 -10.80 -19.44 16.56
CA GLY A 261 -10.42 -20.64 15.81
C GLY A 261 -8.91 -20.84 15.59
N ILE A 262 -8.07 -19.86 15.93
CA ILE A 262 -6.61 -19.95 15.91
C ILE A 262 -6.08 -20.02 17.35
N ASP A 263 -5.64 -21.20 17.74
CA ASP A 263 -5.10 -21.46 19.08
C ASP A 263 -3.70 -20.86 19.25
N ARG A 264 -2.91 -20.93 18.16
CA ARG A 264 -1.50 -20.51 18.11
C ARG A 264 -1.18 -20.02 16.71
N ALA A 265 -1.09 -18.71 16.53
CA ALA A 265 -0.72 -18.15 15.23
C ALA A 265 0.71 -18.57 14.86
N GLU A 266 0.92 -18.94 13.60
CA GLU A 266 2.23 -19.30 13.06
C GLU A 266 2.81 -18.19 12.19
N ALA A 267 1.94 -17.34 11.66
CA ALA A 267 2.26 -16.11 10.96
C ALA A 267 1.17 -15.08 11.21
N ALA A 268 1.58 -13.80 11.19
CA ALA A 268 0.67 -12.68 11.21
C ALA A 268 1.20 -11.51 10.39
N ALA A 269 0.28 -10.67 9.93
CA ALA A 269 0.62 -9.42 9.26
C ALA A 269 -0.41 -8.33 9.57
N LEU A 270 0.06 -7.08 9.55
CA LEU A 270 -0.75 -5.90 9.81
C LEU A 270 -1.40 -5.42 8.50
N ILE A 271 -2.72 -5.23 8.53
CA ILE A 271 -3.52 -4.65 7.45
C ILE A 271 -3.71 -3.16 7.75
N ILE A 272 -3.31 -2.30 6.82
CA ILE A 272 -3.60 -0.87 6.83
C ILE A 272 -4.10 -0.47 5.44
N GLY A 273 -5.30 0.09 5.37
CA GLY A 273 -5.94 0.45 4.11
C GLY A 273 -7.40 0.81 4.33
N ARG A 274 -8.29 0.13 3.60
CA ARG A 274 -9.76 0.22 3.80
C ARG A 274 -10.18 -0.17 5.22
N MET A 275 -9.41 -1.02 5.88
CA MET A 275 -9.55 -1.38 7.28
C MET A 275 -8.19 -1.34 8.00
N VAL A 276 -8.22 -1.33 9.33
CA VAL A 276 -7.05 -1.53 10.17
C VAL A 276 -7.25 -2.83 10.95
N GLY A 277 -6.43 -3.84 10.66
CA GLY A 277 -6.66 -5.20 11.15
C GLY A 277 -5.39 -6.04 11.22
N VAL A 278 -5.51 -7.25 11.74
CA VAL A 278 -4.44 -8.25 11.75
C VAL A 278 -4.93 -9.49 11.02
N LEU A 279 -4.20 -9.92 9.98
CA LEU A 279 -4.39 -11.23 9.39
C LEU A 279 -3.55 -12.24 10.17
N ALA A 280 -4.19 -13.28 10.69
CA ALA A 280 -3.57 -14.36 11.43
C ALA A 280 -3.76 -15.68 10.66
N ALA A 281 -2.69 -16.48 10.59
CA ALA A 281 -2.71 -17.76 9.92
C ALA A 281 -2.06 -18.86 10.78
N GLN A 282 -2.64 -20.04 10.71
CA GLN A 282 -2.15 -21.27 11.35
C GLN A 282 -2.38 -22.44 10.40
N THR A 283 -1.42 -23.37 10.34
CA THR A 283 -1.54 -24.60 9.56
C THR A 283 -2.85 -25.34 9.90
N ARG A 284 -3.60 -25.72 8.86
CA ARG A 284 -4.87 -26.45 8.87
C ARG A 284 -6.02 -25.75 9.62
N LYS A 285 -5.90 -24.45 9.84
CA LYS A 285 -6.97 -23.61 10.38
C LYS A 285 -7.33 -22.54 9.37
N GLN A 286 -8.60 -22.12 9.38
CA GLN A 286 -9.05 -21.03 8.55
C GLN A 286 -8.28 -19.75 8.92
N VAL A 287 -7.92 -18.96 7.91
CA VAL A 287 -7.32 -17.64 8.10
C VAL A 287 -8.33 -16.71 8.76
N VAL A 288 -7.88 -15.91 9.71
CA VAL A 288 -8.73 -14.99 10.48
C VAL A 288 -8.22 -13.57 10.33
N ILE A 289 -9.14 -12.64 10.08
CA ILE A 289 -8.87 -11.20 10.12
C ILE A 289 -9.52 -10.61 11.37
N VAL A 290 -8.71 -9.98 12.22
CA VAL A 290 -9.18 -9.31 13.44
C VAL A 290 -9.11 -7.80 13.24
N GLY A 291 -10.28 -7.13 13.25
CA GLY A 291 -10.36 -5.65 13.21
C GLY A 291 -9.75 -5.01 14.47
N LEU A 292 -9.01 -3.92 14.29
CA LEU A 292 -8.38 -3.18 15.39
C LEU A 292 -9.12 -1.90 15.77
N ASP A 293 -9.97 -1.39 14.89
CA ASP A 293 -10.82 -0.21 15.09
C ASP A 293 -12.03 -0.50 15.99
N GLY A 294 -12.23 -1.75 16.40
CA GLY A 294 -13.33 -2.17 17.27
C GLY A 294 -14.67 -2.26 16.54
N ARG A 295 -14.67 -2.04 15.22
CA ARG A 295 -15.78 -2.40 14.36
C ARG A 295 -15.57 -3.85 13.97
N GLU A 296 -16.59 -4.68 14.16
CA GLU A 296 -16.59 -5.94 13.43
C GLU A 296 -16.56 -5.59 11.95
N PRO A 297 -15.74 -6.27 11.13
CA PRO A 297 -15.78 -6.07 9.70
C PRO A 297 -17.19 -6.47 9.23
N GLU A 298 -18.09 -5.50 9.13
CA GLU A 298 -19.32 -5.68 8.38
C GLU A 298 -18.85 -6.10 6.99
N ALA A 299 -19.18 -7.35 6.62
CA ALA A 299 -19.00 -7.88 5.27
C ALA A 299 -20.00 -7.18 4.33
N ASP A 300 -19.97 -5.85 4.35
CA ASP A 300 -20.92 -4.97 3.74
C ASP A 300 -20.66 -4.99 2.24
N ALA A 301 -21.54 -5.70 1.54
CA ALA A 301 -21.80 -5.70 0.10
C ALA A 301 -20.67 -5.13 -0.77
N ALA A 302 -19.49 -5.77 -0.73
CA ALA A 302 -18.61 -5.76 -1.89
C ALA A 302 -19.39 -6.47 -2.99
N GLY A 303 -20.17 -5.70 -3.76
CA GLY A 303 -20.74 -6.18 -5.00
C GLY A 303 -19.59 -6.83 -5.76
N PRO A 304 -19.77 -8.06 -6.29
CA PRO A 304 -18.68 -8.82 -6.87
C PRO A 304 -17.95 -7.90 -7.85
N SER A 305 -16.70 -7.57 -7.55
CA SER A 305 -15.83 -6.90 -8.49
C SER A 305 -15.61 -7.91 -9.59
N ALA A 306 -16.50 -7.91 -10.59
CA ALA A 306 -16.51 -8.84 -11.69
C ALA A 306 -15.24 -8.59 -12.50
N ALA A 307 -14.15 -9.25 -12.10
CA ALA A 307 -13.08 -9.58 -13.01
C ALA A 307 -13.73 -10.35 -14.17
N PRO A 308 -13.47 -9.99 -15.43
CA PRO A 308 -13.97 -10.76 -16.56
C PRO A 308 -13.33 -12.14 -16.49
N LEU A 309 -14.06 -13.12 -15.96
CA LEU A 309 -13.77 -14.52 -16.14
C LEU A 309 -13.87 -14.79 -17.64
N ILE A 310 -12.73 -14.78 -18.32
CA ILE A 310 -12.61 -15.33 -19.67
C ILE A 310 -12.71 -16.84 -19.51
N SER A 311 -13.94 -17.36 -19.50
CA SER A 311 -14.19 -18.79 -19.57
C SER A 311 -13.60 -19.32 -20.88
N ALA A 312 -12.68 -20.27 -20.79
CA ALA A 312 -12.29 -21.09 -21.93
C ALA A 312 -13.53 -21.84 -22.46
N PRO A 313 -13.71 -21.98 -23.79
CA PRO A 313 -14.89 -22.63 -24.34
C PRO A 313 -14.87 -24.13 -24.02
N GLU A 314 -15.72 -24.55 -23.08
CA GLU A 314 -16.06 -25.94 -22.82
C GLU A 314 -17.18 -26.37 -23.79
N PRO A 315 -17.10 -27.57 -24.42
CA PRO A 315 -18.04 -27.96 -25.47
C PRO A 315 -19.41 -28.35 -24.90
N GLU A 316 -20.47 -27.75 -25.46
CA GLU A 316 -21.88 -28.05 -25.16
C GLU A 316 -22.25 -29.53 -25.38
N PRO A 317 -23.03 -30.12 -24.47
CA PRO A 317 -23.96 -31.18 -24.79
C PRO A 317 -25.41 -30.67 -24.87
N VAL A 318 -26.09 -31.20 -25.88
CA VAL A 318 -27.45 -30.91 -26.34
C VAL A 318 -28.54 -31.54 -25.44
N ALA A 319 -29.67 -30.80 -25.33
CA ALA A 319 -31.03 -31.20 -24.90
C ALA A 319 -31.27 -31.43 -23.39
N ALA A 320 -32.44 -31.14 -22.81
CA ALA A 320 -33.80 -31.07 -23.35
C ALA A 320 -34.71 -30.11 -22.56
N ARG A 321 -35.74 -29.61 -23.26
CA ARG A 321 -36.91 -28.90 -22.74
C ARG A 321 -37.71 -29.77 -21.77
N SER A 322 -38.21 -29.19 -20.69
CA SER A 322 -39.41 -29.65 -19.99
C SER A 322 -40.23 -28.45 -19.51
N THR A 323 -41.46 -28.40 -20.00
CA THR A 323 -42.54 -27.46 -19.68
C THR A 323 -43.39 -28.01 -18.54
N LEU A 324 -43.77 -27.17 -17.57
CA LEU A 324 -44.93 -27.21 -16.64
C LEU A 324 -44.66 -26.05 -15.65
N GLY A 325 -45.49 -25.02 -15.44
CA GLY A 325 -46.95 -24.97 -15.35
C GLY A 325 -47.33 -24.85 -13.87
N ALA A 326 -47.54 -23.63 -13.34
CA ALA A 326 -48.24 -23.39 -12.07
C ALA A 326 -48.64 -21.92 -11.89
N ASP A 327 -49.96 -21.75 -11.76
CA ASP A 327 -50.80 -20.68 -11.21
C ASP A 327 -50.15 -19.62 -10.30
N GLU A 328 -50.40 -18.34 -10.60
CA GLU A 328 -50.23 -17.21 -9.68
C GLU A 328 -51.58 -16.82 -9.06
N GLU A 329 -51.65 -16.96 -7.74
CA GLU A 329 -52.75 -16.55 -6.88
C GLU A 329 -52.50 -15.11 -6.39
N ILE A 330 -53.48 -14.23 -6.63
CA ILE A 330 -53.45 -12.80 -6.28
C ILE A 330 -53.77 -12.67 -4.78
N ILE A 331 -52.82 -12.17 -3.99
CA ILE A 331 -53.03 -11.75 -2.59
C ILE A 331 -53.02 -10.23 -2.54
N GLU A 332 -54.20 -9.63 -2.32
CA GLU A 332 -54.36 -8.25 -1.87
C GLU A 332 -53.84 -8.13 -0.42
N VAL A 333 -52.84 -7.27 -0.21
CA VAL A 333 -52.40 -6.85 1.13
C VAL A 333 -52.84 -5.41 1.33
N SER A 334 -53.83 -5.26 2.21
CA SER A 334 -54.28 -4.00 2.81
C SER A 334 -53.17 -3.38 3.68
N VAL A 335 -52.84 -2.12 3.41
CA VAL A 335 -51.96 -1.29 4.24
C VAL A 335 -52.86 -0.47 5.16
N ASP A 336 -52.87 -0.81 6.44
CA ASP A 336 -53.44 0.02 7.50
C ASP A 336 -52.47 1.15 7.85
N ASP A 337 -52.99 2.37 7.80
CA ASP A 337 -52.51 3.58 8.45
C ASP A 337 -52.50 3.40 9.98
N ASP A 338 -51.39 3.80 10.62
CA ASP A 338 -51.33 4.48 11.94
C ASP A 338 -49.95 4.24 12.58
N ASP A 339 -49.11 5.27 12.66
CA ASP A 339 -48.41 5.55 13.92
C ASP A 339 -47.82 6.97 13.94
N ASP A 340 -48.50 7.81 14.73
CA ASP A 340 -48.17 9.16 15.14
C ASP A 340 -47.11 9.12 16.26
N LEU A 341 -45.86 9.47 15.96
CA LEU A 341 -44.80 9.65 16.96
C LEU A 341 -44.15 11.02 16.85
N SER A 342 -44.74 11.96 17.59
CA SER A 342 -44.11 13.25 17.94
C SER A 342 -42.93 13.05 18.91
N PRO A 343 -41.72 13.58 18.64
CA PRO A 343 -40.60 13.46 19.56
C PRO A 343 -40.67 14.49 20.71
N SER A 344 -40.52 14.00 21.93
CA SER A 344 -40.36 14.83 23.14
C SER A 344 -38.94 15.43 23.23
N PRO A 345 -38.76 16.65 23.75
CA PRO A 345 -37.44 17.27 23.92
C PRO A 345 -36.66 16.69 25.11
N PRO A 346 -35.31 16.64 25.03
CA PRO A 346 -34.47 16.08 26.08
C PRO A 346 -34.33 17.00 27.31
N PRO A 347 -34.21 16.44 28.53
CA PRO A 347 -34.00 17.21 29.75
C PRO A 347 -32.56 17.75 29.86
N GLY A 348 -32.45 18.94 30.45
CA GLY A 348 -31.24 19.77 30.50
C GLY A 348 -30.07 19.19 31.30
N LEU A 349 -28.87 19.49 30.80
CA LEU A 349 -27.58 19.16 31.42
C LEU A 349 -27.30 20.03 32.67
N PRO A 350 -26.72 19.47 33.74
CA PRO A 350 -26.26 20.23 34.90
C PRO A 350 -24.98 21.03 34.63
N PRO A 351 -24.75 22.16 35.35
CA PRO A 351 -23.61 23.05 35.13
C PRO A 351 -22.27 22.46 35.61
N MET A 352 -21.24 22.67 34.79
CA MET A 352 -19.84 22.32 35.08
C MET A 352 -19.26 23.13 36.25
N PRO A 353 -18.40 22.52 37.10
CA PRO A 353 -17.60 23.25 38.09
C PRO A 353 -16.38 23.95 37.46
N PRO A 354 -15.86 25.02 38.09
CA PRO A 354 -14.74 25.81 37.58
C PRO A 354 -13.38 25.08 37.68
N PRO A 355 -12.40 25.46 36.85
CA PRO A 355 -11.11 24.79 36.77
C PRO A 355 -10.22 25.06 38.00
N VAL A 356 -9.66 23.99 38.56
CA VAL A 356 -8.63 24.01 39.60
C VAL A 356 -7.28 24.33 38.96
N ILE A 357 -6.68 25.44 39.37
CA ILE A 357 -5.31 25.84 38.98
C ILE A 357 -4.33 25.08 39.88
N VAL A 358 -3.58 24.15 39.30
CA VAL A 358 -2.46 23.47 39.99
C VAL A 358 -1.17 24.22 39.69
N GLN A 359 -0.63 24.88 40.73
CA GLN A 359 0.63 25.59 40.71
C GLN A 359 1.80 24.60 40.90
N ALA A 360 2.66 24.46 39.89
CA ALA A 360 3.83 23.58 39.93
C ALA A 360 5.00 24.23 40.67
N ALA A 361 5.59 23.51 41.63
CA ALA A 361 6.81 23.88 42.34
C ALA A 361 8.07 23.55 41.50
N PRO A 362 9.18 24.31 41.64
CA PRO A 362 10.41 24.08 40.87
C PRO A 362 11.27 22.97 41.49
N SER A 363 11.75 22.04 40.65
CA SER A 363 12.72 21.01 41.02
C SER A 363 14.17 21.53 40.93
N PRO A 364 15.09 21.04 41.80
CA PRO A 364 16.44 21.56 41.92
C PRO A 364 17.40 21.00 40.86
N ILE A 365 18.40 21.84 40.55
CA ILE A 365 19.55 21.59 39.66
C ILE A 365 20.49 20.57 40.32
N ALA A 366 20.82 19.48 39.62
CA ALA A 366 21.83 18.52 40.04
C ALA A 366 23.04 18.53 39.09
N ALA A 367 24.23 18.53 39.71
CA ALA A 367 25.54 18.73 39.12
C ALA A 367 26.10 17.50 38.36
N ALA A 368 27.00 17.78 37.41
CA ALA A 368 27.71 16.81 36.59
C ALA A 368 28.91 16.16 37.32
N PRO A 369 29.25 14.89 37.01
CA PRO A 369 30.55 14.33 37.36
C PRO A 369 31.52 14.22 36.17
N THR A 370 32.74 14.61 36.46
CA THR A 370 33.99 14.55 35.69
C THR A 370 34.48 13.12 35.41
N ALA A 371 35.03 12.90 34.22
CA ALA A 371 35.74 11.69 33.81
C ALA A 371 37.25 11.74 34.12
N PRO A 372 37.93 10.58 34.25
CA PRO A 372 39.36 10.49 33.99
C PRO A 372 39.68 9.61 32.77
N SER A 373 40.58 10.17 31.95
CA SER A 373 41.22 9.55 30.78
C SER A 373 42.53 8.88 31.20
N LEU A 374 42.74 7.63 30.82
CA LEU A 374 44.03 6.94 30.88
C LEU A 374 44.03 5.87 29.79
N PHE A 375 44.89 6.00 28.76
CA PHE A 375 45.72 4.89 28.25
C PHE A 375 46.81 5.46 27.32
N ARG A 376 48.06 5.26 27.77
CA ARG A 376 49.30 5.60 27.06
C ARG A 376 49.75 4.46 26.16
N HIS A 377 50.42 4.85 25.09
CA HIS A 377 51.17 4.06 24.12
C HIS A 377 52.27 3.18 24.74
N THR A 378 52.50 2.02 24.14
CA THR A 378 53.82 1.36 24.10
C THR A 378 54.11 0.87 22.69
N THR A 379 55.10 1.52 22.06
CA THR A 379 55.82 1.12 20.85
C THR A 379 56.86 0.06 21.20
N GLY A 380 56.94 -1.01 20.42
CA GLY A 380 58.01 -2.00 20.51
C GLY A 380 58.42 -2.49 19.13
N THR A 381 59.49 -1.90 18.59
CA THR A 381 60.30 -2.45 17.49
C THR A 381 61.19 -3.57 18.05
N PRO A 382 61.54 -4.59 17.24
CA PRO A 382 62.98 -4.82 17.10
C PRO A 382 63.49 -5.16 15.70
N THR A 383 64.76 -4.84 15.60
CA THR A 383 65.76 -4.81 14.56
C THR A 383 66.16 -6.20 14.00
N ALA A 384 66.58 -6.20 12.75
CA ALA A 384 67.12 -7.32 11.96
C ALA A 384 68.59 -7.64 12.24
N ILE A 385 69.05 -8.89 11.96
CA ILE A 385 70.39 -9.28 11.44
C ILE A 385 70.25 -10.63 10.66
N PRO A 386 71.04 -10.91 9.59
CA PRO A 386 70.69 -11.80 8.47
C PRO A 386 71.44 -13.16 8.45
N ARG A 387 71.00 -14.11 7.61
CA ARG A 387 71.82 -15.26 7.20
C ARG A 387 71.47 -15.79 5.80
N ALA A 388 72.50 -16.27 5.12
CA ALA A 388 72.61 -16.50 3.68
C ALA A 388 72.03 -17.83 3.15
N ALA A 389 71.62 -17.74 1.87
CA ALA A 389 71.62 -18.71 0.76
C ALA A 389 71.61 -20.23 1.03
N ALA A 390 70.57 -20.89 0.50
CA ALA A 390 70.69 -22.14 -0.26
C ALA A 390 69.50 -22.29 -1.22
N ALA A 391 69.80 -22.52 -2.49
CA ALA A 391 68.85 -22.75 -3.56
C ALA A 391 68.27 -24.17 -3.48
N ILE A 392 66.95 -24.31 -3.44
CA ILE A 392 66.25 -25.57 -3.73
C ILE A 392 65.01 -25.23 -4.57
N ALA A 393 64.97 -25.80 -5.77
CA ALA A 393 63.87 -25.73 -6.71
C ALA A 393 62.58 -26.26 -6.08
N THR A 394 61.53 -25.45 -6.07
CA THR A 394 60.19 -25.85 -5.66
C THR A 394 59.16 -25.56 -6.75
N LYS A 395 58.30 -26.56 -6.96
CA LYS A 395 57.10 -26.59 -7.80
C LYS A 395 56.30 -25.28 -7.76
N PRO A 396 55.60 -24.92 -8.85
CA PRO A 396 54.74 -23.73 -8.89
C PRO A 396 53.68 -23.85 -7.80
N THR A 397 53.86 -23.04 -6.75
CA THR A 397 52.86 -22.81 -5.73
C THR A 397 51.82 -21.91 -6.36
N VAL A 398 50.62 -22.44 -6.56
CA VAL A 398 49.45 -21.65 -6.93
C VAL A 398 49.19 -20.70 -5.76
N THR A 399 49.66 -19.45 -5.88
CA THR A 399 49.34 -18.38 -4.93
C THR A 399 47.83 -18.24 -4.88
N ALA A 400 47.25 -18.56 -3.73
CA ALA A 400 45.85 -18.34 -3.44
C ALA A 400 45.56 -16.85 -3.60
N GLN A 401 44.90 -16.48 -4.71
CA GLN A 401 44.47 -15.11 -4.95
C GLN A 401 43.62 -14.65 -3.76
N SER A 402 43.96 -13.50 -3.19
CA SER A 402 43.22 -12.96 -2.05
C SER A 402 41.78 -12.65 -2.47
N LEU A 403 40.85 -12.72 -1.53
CA LEU A 403 39.45 -12.38 -1.78
C LEU A 403 39.28 -10.95 -2.31
N SER A 404 40.20 -10.04 -1.95
CA SER A 404 40.22 -8.66 -2.45
C SER A 404 40.56 -8.58 -3.94
N ASP A 405 41.48 -9.43 -4.41
CA ASP A 405 41.88 -9.49 -5.82
C ASP A 405 40.79 -10.12 -6.68
N LYS A 406 40.14 -11.16 -6.16
CA LYS A 406 38.97 -11.79 -6.81
C LYS A 406 37.81 -10.80 -6.94
N PHE A 407 37.58 -9.99 -5.90
CA PHE A 407 36.51 -8.98 -5.90
C PHE A 407 36.80 -7.82 -6.86
N SER A 408 38.06 -7.39 -6.95
CA SER A 408 38.47 -6.35 -7.91
C SER A 408 38.37 -6.85 -9.36
N ALA A 409 38.87 -8.06 -9.63
CA ALA A 409 38.75 -8.69 -10.96
C ALA A 409 37.30 -9.00 -11.36
N TRP A 410 36.40 -9.24 -10.40
CA TRP A 410 34.96 -9.34 -10.66
C TRP A 410 34.36 -7.98 -11.00
N ARG A 411 34.70 -6.93 -10.26
CA ARG A 411 34.23 -5.55 -10.51
C ARG A 411 34.64 -5.03 -11.89
N ASP A 412 35.86 -5.34 -12.31
CA ASP A 412 36.38 -4.96 -13.63
C ASP A 412 35.73 -5.77 -14.75
N ARG A 413 35.43 -7.06 -14.52
CA ARG A 413 34.64 -7.85 -15.47
C ARG A 413 33.22 -7.30 -15.62
N MET A 414 32.53 -6.96 -14.52
CA MET A 414 31.18 -6.37 -14.60
C MET A 414 31.14 -5.03 -15.35
N ARG A 415 32.22 -4.24 -15.29
CA ARG A 415 32.35 -3.01 -16.10
C ARG A 415 32.62 -3.31 -17.58
N GLN A 416 33.29 -4.41 -17.89
CA GLN A 416 33.66 -4.80 -19.26
C GLN A 416 32.57 -5.64 -19.96
N SER A 417 31.74 -6.37 -19.21
CA SER A 417 30.68 -7.22 -19.74
C SER A 417 29.32 -6.52 -19.84
N GLN A 418 29.26 -5.19 -19.69
CA GLN A 418 28.13 -4.42 -20.23
C GLN A 418 28.35 -4.23 -21.73
N PRO A 419 27.64 -4.97 -22.61
CA PRO A 419 27.65 -4.66 -24.03
C PRO A 419 27.11 -3.23 -24.17
N ARG A 420 27.97 -2.35 -24.70
CA ARG A 420 27.59 -1.01 -25.10
C ARG A 420 26.74 -1.15 -26.36
N SER A 421 25.45 -1.43 -26.18
CA SER A 421 24.47 -1.43 -27.26
C SER A 421 24.34 0.00 -27.77
N GLU A 422 24.95 0.30 -28.92
CA GLU A 422 24.87 1.59 -29.62
C GLU A 422 23.53 1.82 -30.33
N GLN A 423 22.51 1.02 -30.04
CA GLN A 423 21.13 1.42 -30.31
C GLN A 423 20.67 2.36 -29.20
N SER A 424 20.82 3.66 -29.44
CA SER A 424 20.08 4.70 -28.72
C SER A 424 18.59 4.56 -29.02
N THR A 425 17.95 3.52 -28.48
CA THR A 425 16.59 3.65 -28.01
C THR A 425 16.71 4.63 -26.86
N THR A 426 16.35 5.90 -27.10
CA THR A 426 16.14 6.87 -26.03
C THR A 426 15.09 6.28 -25.10
N LEU A 427 15.54 5.54 -24.09
CA LEU A 427 14.72 5.13 -22.97
C LEU A 427 14.08 6.42 -22.45
N PRO A 428 12.75 6.48 -22.28
CA PRO A 428 12.11 7.65 -21.73
C PRO A 428 12.82 7.97 -20.41
N TRP A 429 13.51 9.10 -20.40
CA TRP A 429 14.16 9.61 -19.21
C TRP A 429 13.05 9.82 -18.18
N PHE A 430 12.97 8.95 -17.18
CA PHE A 430 12.02 9.11 -16.09
C PHE A 430 12.34 10.43 -15.40
N ASP A 431 11.42 11.40 -15.49
CA ASP A 431 11.56 12.65 -14.76
C ASP A 431 11.54 12.32 -13.26
N THR A 432 12.59 12.71 -12.55
CA THR A 432 12.78 12.42 -11.12
C THR A 432 12.08 13.46 -10.24
N ARG A 433 11.44 14.45 -10.86
CA ARG A 433 10.63 15.43 -10.16
C ARG A 433 9.41 14.73 -9.55
N PRO A 434 8.98 15.13 -8.34
CA PRO A 434 7.72 14.69 -7.78
C PRO A 434 6.62 14.83 -8.83
N SER A 435 5.79 13.80 -8.98
CA SER A 435 4.62 13.93 -9.84
C SER A 435 3.68 14.96 -9.25
N TRP A 436 2.81 15.56 -10.07
CA TRP A 436 1.77 16.46 -9.56
C TRP A 436 0.89 15.77 -8.48
N ARG A 437 0.70 14.44 -8.57
CA ARG A 437 -0.03 13.66 -7.56
C ARG A 437 0.72 13.65 -6.22
N ASP A 438 2.04 13.50 -6.23
CA ASP A 438 2.87 13.54 -5.01
C ASP A 438 2.83 14.93 -4.35
N GLU A 439 2.84 15.99 -5.16
CA GLU A 439 2.71 17.36 -4.67
C GLU A 439 1.33 17.60 -4.04
N VAL A 440 0.25 17.11 -4.67
CA VAL A 440 -1.13 17.18 -4.15
C VAL A 440 -1.27 16.44 -2.83
N VAL A 441 -0.75 15.21 -2.70
CA VAL A 441 -0.77 14.44 -1.44
C VAL A 441 -0.01 15.17 -0.34
N THR A 442 1.19 15.66 -0.66
CA THR A 442 2.03 16.39 0.29
C THR A 442 1.33 17.66 0.78
N TRP A 443 0.71 18.41 -0.13
CA TRP A 443 -0.06 19.61 0.19
C TRP A 443 -1.30 19.30 1.04
N ALA A 444 -2.11 18.30 0.66
CA ALA A 444 -3.31 17.90 1.39
C ALA A 444 -2.99 17.47 2.83
N ARG A 445 -1.92 16.70 3.04
CA ARG A 445 -1.43 16.35 4.39
C ARG A 445 -1.02 17.59 5.19
N GLY A 446 -0.38 18.56 4.54
CA GLY A 446 -0.06 19.85 5.15
C GLY A 446 -1.30 20.59 5.64
N VAL A 447 -2.34 20.67 4.80
CA VAL A 447 -3.63 21.31 5.15
C VAL A 447 -4.28 20.64 6.36
N VAL A 448 -4.35 19.30 6.36
CA VAL A 448 -4.92 18.51 7.47
C VAL A 448 -4.11 18.70 8.76
N ALA A 449 -2.79 18.82 8.65
CA ALA A 449 -1.91 19.16 9.78
C ALA A 449 -2.04 20.62 10.25
N GLY A 450 -2.91 21.43 9.65
CA GLY A 450 -3.14 22.84 9.99
C GLY A 450 -2.18 23.82 9.30
N SER A 451 -1.33 23.35 8.38
CA SER A 451 -0.43 24.19 7.60
C SER A 451 -1.05 24.56 6.26
N VAL A 452 -1.44 25.84 6.12
CA VAL A 452 -1.99 26.40 4.86
C VAL A 452 -1.07 27.47 4.27
N GLU A 453 0.14 27.60 4.80
CA GLU A 453 1.09 28.64 4.36
C GLU A 453 1.54 28.42 2.91
N ARG A 454 1.51 27.17 2.43
CA ARG A 454 1.75 26.86 1.02
C ARG A 454 0.44 26.92 0.23
N GLY A 455 0.44 27.72 -0.83
CA GLY A 455 -0.63 27.72 -1.83
C GLY A 455 -0.82 26.33 -2.44
N ALA A 456 -2.01 26.10 -2.98
CA ALA A 456 -2.34 24.83 -3.63
C ALA A 456 -1.40 24.58 -4.84
N PRO A 457 -0.89 23.35 -5.04
CA PRO A 457 -0.01 23.04 -6.14
C PRO A 457 -0.76 23.08 -7.48
N ILE A 458 -0.03 23.25 -8.58
CA ILE A 458 -0.59 23.23 -9.92
C ILE A 458 -0.82 21.78 -10.33
N ALA A 459 -2.04 21.43 -10.71
CA ALA A 459 -2.41 20.09 -11.15
C ALA A 459 -3.29 20.18 -12.41
N PRO A 460 -2.69 20.16 -13.61
CA PRO A 460 -3.43 20.36 -14.86
C PRO A 460 -4.65 19.43 -15.04
N PRO A 461 -4.61 18.15 -14.63
CA PRO A 461 -5.81 17.30 -14.69
C PRO A 461 -6.97 17.81 -13.82
N ILE A 462 -6.69 18.39 -12.65
CA ILE A 462 -7.70 18.96 -11.75
C ILE A 462 -8.25 20.27 -12.34
N ASP A 463 -7.38 21.10 -12.93
CA ASP A 463 -7.79 22.33 -13.63
C ASP A 463 -8.72 21.99 -14.81
N ALA A 464 -8.42 20.92 -15.56
CA ALA A 464 -9.28 20.43 -16.63
C ALA A 464 -10.65 19.97 -16.12
N ILE A 465 -10.71 19.26 -14.99
CA ILE A 465 -11.98 18.93 -14.33
C ILE A 465 -12.75 20.21 -13.95
N ALA A 466 -12.07 21.18 -13.34
CA ALA A 466 -12.70 22.43 -12.94
C ALA A 466 -13.30 23.18 -14.14
N ILE A 467 -12.57 23.26 -15.25
CA ILE A 467 -13.06 23.87 -16.51
C ILE A 467 -14.26 23.09 -17.06
N ARG A 468 -14.19 21.76 -17.12
CA ARG A 468 -15.27 20.92 -17.65
C ARG A 468 -16.56 21.14 -16.87
N PHE A 469 -16.48 21.26 -15.54
CA PHE A 469 -17.62 21.50 -14.67
C PHE A 469 -18.02 22.98 -14.52
N ASP A 470 -17.37 23.89 -15.23
CA ASP A 470 -17.57 25.34 -15.11
C ASP A 470 -17.49 25.79 -13.63
N LEU A 471 -16.45 25.32 -12.94
CA LEU A 471 -16.18 25.69 -11.55
C LEU A 471 -15.39 27.00 -11.49
N PRO A 472 -15.79 27.93 -10.60
CA PRO A 472 -14.95 29.07 -10.27
C PRO A 472 -13.57 28.62 -9.77
N ALA A 473 -12.50 29.31 -10.22
CA ALA A 473 -11.11 28.97 -9.86
C ALA A 473 -10.87 28.89 -8.34
N GLN A 474 -11.63 29.64 -7.55
CA GLN A 474 -11.60 29.61 -6.09
C GLN A 474 -12.00 28.26 -5.46
N LEU A 475 -12.63 27.34 -6.22
CA LEU A 475 -13.00 26.00 -5.76
C LEU A 475 -11.94 24.92 -6.06
N VAL A 476 -10.95 25.23 -6.90
CA VAL A 476 -9.86 24.30 -7.27
C VAL A 476 -9.10 23.77 -6.04
N PRO A 477 -8.78 24.58 -5.01
CA PRO A 477 -8.13 24.07 -3.79
C PRO A 477 -8.92 22.99 -3.07
N ALA A 478 -10.26 23.05 -3.07
CA ALA A 478 -11.07 22.00 -2.47
C ALA A 478 -11.00 20.69 -3.29
N LEU A 479 -11.02 20.74 -4.63
CA LEU A 479 -10.82 19.55 -5.45
C LEU A 479 -9.46 18.90 -5.19
N LEU A 480 -8.39 19.70 -5.11
CA LEU A 480 -7.06 19.22 -4.77
C LEU A 480 -7.03 18.56 -3.40
N LEU A 481 -7.72 19.15 -2.41
CA LEU A 481 -7.74 18.62 -1.04
C LEU A 481 -8.47 17.28 -0.99
N LEU A 482 -9.63 17.19 -1.64
CA LEU A 482 -10.44 15.98 -1.68
C LEU A 482 -9.74 14.85 -2.44
N TYR A 483 -9.10 15.16 -3.58
CA TYR A 483 -8.33 14.18 -4.34
C TYR A 483 -7.04 13.77 -3.60
N GLY A 484 -6.35 14.71 -2.97
CA GLY A 484 -5.17 14.43 -2.14
C GLY A 484 -5.49 13.59 -0.90
N ALA A 485 -6.66 13.78 -0.30
CA ALA A 485 -7.17 12.90 0.76
C ALA A 485 -7.38 11.47 0.23
N HIS A 486 -8.03 11.32 -0.93
CA HIS A 486 -8.22 10.02 -1.59
C HIS A 486 -6.89 9.31 -1.92
N LEU A 487 -5.94 10.00 -2.54
CA LEU A 487 -4.58 9.46 -2.80
C LEU A 487 -3.85 9.14 -1.49
N GLY A 488 -4.13 9.90 -0.44
CA GLY A 488 -3.69 9.66 0.93
C GLY A 488 -4.38 8.47 1.61
N GLY A 489 -5.31 7.76 0.95
CA GLY A 489 -6.08 6.65 1.53
C GLY A 489 -7.15 7.08 2.55
N GLU A 490 -7.42 8.38 2.65
CA GLU A 490 -8.51 8.90 3.47
C GLU A 490 -9.83 8.84 2.69
N ARG A 491 -10.94 8.59 3.39
CA ARG A 491 -12.28 8.54 2.75
C ARG A 491 -12.72 9.90 2.18
N GLY A 492 -12.24 11.00 2.75
CA GLY A 492 -12.56 12.37 2.37
C GLY A 492 -11.91 13.39 3.31
N ALA A 493 -12.16 14.68 3.07
CA ALA A 493 -11.63 15.76 3.91
C ALA A 493 -12.63 16.13 5.01
N ALA A 494 -12.13 16.61 6.16
CA ALA A 494 -13.03 17.18 7.17
C ALA A 494 -13.59 18.53 6.68
N PRO A 495 -14.86 18.88 6.97
CA PRO A 495 -15.46 20.15 6.56
C PRO A 495 -14.63 21.37 6.95
N VAL A 496 -14.04 21.35 8.15
CA VAL A 496 -13.19 22.46 8.62
C VAL A 496 -11.97 22.68 7.72
N ASP A 497 -11.40 21.63 7.14
CA ASP A 497 -10.24 21.72 6.26
C ASP A 497 -10.66 22.23 4.87
N VAL A 498 -11.81 21.78 4.36
CA VAL A 498 -12.42 22.28 3.12
C VAL A 498 -12.74 23.77 3.26
N ALA A 499 -13.43 24.16 4.34
CA ALA A 499 -13.71 25.56 4.62
C ALA A 499 -12.42 26.38 4.76
N ARG A 500 -11.36 25.82 5.37
CA ARG A 500 -10.07 26.50 5.53
C ARG A 500 -9.42 26.82 4.18
N VAL A 501 -9.34 25.86 3.24
CA VAL A 501 -8.74 26.10 1.91
C VAL A 501 -9.60 26.98 1.02
N LEU A 502 -10.90 27.09 1.32
CA LEU A 502 -11.86 27.94 0.61
C LEU A 502 -12.12 29.30 1.29
N GLY A 503 -11.30 29.72 2.25
CA GLY A 503 -11.48 31.04 2.89
C GLY A 503 -12.74 31.17 3.73
N ARG A 504 -13.10 30.11 4.46
CA ARG A 504 -14.29 29.95 5.34
C ARG A 504 -15.63 29.85 4.61
N ARG A 505 -15.64 29.36 3.37
CA ARG A 505 -16.86 29.00 2.64
C ARG A 505 -17.45 27.68 3.16
N TRP A 506 -18.31 27.79 4.16
CA TRP A 506 -18.93 26.64 4.83
C TRP A 506 -20.02 25.96 3.99
N ASP A 507 -20.61 26.67 3.04
CA ASP A 507 -21.56 26.15 2.06
C ASP A 507 -20.96 24.96 1.28
N GLU A 508 -19.75 25.12 0.75
CA GLU A 508 -19.04 24.04 0.04
C GLU A 508 -18.65 22.91 1.00
N ALA A 509 -18.20 23.25 2.21
CA ALA A 509 -17.74 22.29 3.21
C ALA A 509 -18.86 21.43 3.81
N LEU A 510 -20.10 21.93 3.79
CA LEU A 510 -21.28 21.23 4.31
C LEU A 510 -22.12 20.58 3.19
N GLY A 511 -21.59 20.55 1.96
CA GLY A 511 -22.26 19.89 0.83
C GLY A 511 -23.49 20.62 0.32
N THR A 512 -23.59 21.93 0.52
CA THR A 512 -24.69 22.77 0.00
C THR A 512 -24.22 23.80 -1.03
N GLY A 513 -22.94 23.74 -1.41
CA GLY A 513 -22.31 24.66 -2.36
C GLY A 513 -22.27 24.12 -3.80
N GLN A 514 -21.49 24.80 -4.63
CA GLN A 514 -21.36 24.52 -6.07
C GLN A 514 -20.76 23.15 -6.39
N LEU A 515 -19.89 22.62 -5.51
CA LEU A 515 -19.34 21.28 -5.68
C LEU A 515 -20.42 20.20 -5.52
N ALA A 516 -21.36 20.39 -4.59
CA ALA A 516 -22.45 19.46 -4.34
C ALA A 516 -23.57 19.59 -5.36
N GLU A 517 -23.94 20.83 -5.71
CA GLU A 517 -24.93 21.11 -6.76
C GLU A 517 -24.57 20.44 -8.11
N ARG A 518 -23.27 20.36 -8.42
CA ARG A 518 -22.76 19.71 -9.65
C ARG A 518 -22.47 18.21 -9.49
N GLY A 519 -22.76 17.61 -8.33
CA GLY A 519 -22.50 16.20 -8.07
C GLY A 519 -21.01 15.83 -8.00
N ILE A 520 -20.12 16.81 -7.80
CA ILE A 520 -18.66 16.60 -7.76
C ILE A 520 -18.21 16.14 -6.37
N ALA A 521 -18.87 16.63 -5.33
CA ALA A 521 -18.59 16.24 -3.95
C ALA A 521 -19.89 16.08 -3.15
N SER A 522 -19.88 15.20 -2.15
CA SER A 522 -20.99 15.02 -1.22
C SER A 522 -20.50 15.07 0.23
N TYR A 523 -21.37 15.52 1.12
CA TYR A 523 -21.13 15.49 2.57
C TYR A 523 -21.77 14.24 3.16
N VAL A 524 -20.94 13.30 3.62
CA VAL A 524 -21.37 11.99 4.15
C VAL A 524 -20.50 11.66 5.36
N ASP A 525 -21.11 11.20 6.45
CA ASP A 525 -20.41 10.76 7.67
C ASP A 525 -19.39 11.79 8.21
N SER A 526 -19.78 13.07 8.24
CA SER A 526 -18.90 14.17 8.67
C SER A 526 -17.64 14.38 7.80
N ARG A 527 -17.68 13.92 6.55
CA ARG A 527 -16.62 14.09 5.56
C ARG A 527 -17.18 14.65 4.27
N VAL A 528 -16.39 15.50 3.61
CA VAL A 528 -16.63 15.88 2.22
C VAL A 528 -15.87 14.88 1.36
N ILE A 529 -16.56 14.21 0.45
CA ILE A 529 -16.04 13.11 -0.36
C ILE A 529 -16.13 13.50 -1.82
N LEU A 530 -15.07 13.25 -2.59
CA LEU A 530 -15.07 13.42 -4.04
C LEU A 530 -15.89 12.29 -4.70
N ALA A 531 -16.79 12.66 -5.62
CA ALA A 531 -17.62 11.70 -6.33
C ALA A 531 -16.77 10.63 -7.03
N ALA A 532 -17.22 9.38 -6.97
CA ALA A 532 -16.48 8.25 -7.52
C ALA A 532 -16.13 8.41 -9.02
N PRO A 533 -17.02 8.92 -9.89
CA PRO A 533 -16.66 9.13 -11.29
C PRO A 533 -15.53 10.14 -11.51
N VAL A 534 -15.48 11.20 -10.70
CA VAL A 534 -14.42 12.22 -10.77
C VAL A 534 -13.08 11.63 -10.32
N ARG A 535 -13.08 10.83 -9.25
CA ARG A 535 -11.88 10.10 -8.80
C ARG A 535 -11.35 9.16 -9.88
N ARG A 536 -12.22 8.31 -10.45
CA ARG A 536 -11.83 7.39 -11.54
C ARG A 536 -11.26 8.12 -12.75
N ALA A 537 -11.85 9.26 -13.12
CA ALA A 537 -11.35 10.07 -14.22
C ALA A 537 -9.94 10.63 -13.93
N LEU A 538 -9.69 11.11 -12.72
CA LEU A 538 -8.37 11.58 -12.27
C LEU A 538 -7.35 10.46 -12.10
N ASP A 539 -7.79 9.26 -11.75
CA ASP A 539 -6.96 8.06 -11.62
C ASP A 539 -6.77 7.32 -12.96
N GLU A 540 -7.35 7.84 -14.06
CA GLU A 540 -7.27 7.25 -15.40
C GLU A 540 -7.80 5.80 -15.46
N VAL A 541 -8.68 5.42 -14.53
CA VAL A 541 -9.34 4.11 -14.48
C VAL A 541 -10.35 3.99 -15.62
N ALA A 542 -10.76 2.79 -16.05
CA ALA A 542 -11.84 2.63 -17.03
C ALA A 542 -13.17 3.24 -16.54
N VAL A 543 -14.05 3.60 -17.50
CA VAL A 543 -15.41 4.08 -17.19
C VAL A 543 -16.28 2.91 -16.69
N THR A 544 -17.25 3.17 -15.81
CA THR A 544 -18.17 2.11 -15.34
C THR A 544 -19.61 2.33 -15.76
N THR A 545 -19.99 3.58 -16.03
CA THR A 545 -21.35 3.98 -16.40
C THR A 545 -21.69 3.69 -17.87
N GLY A 546 -20.74 3.23 -18.67
CA GLY A 546 -20.94 3.13 -20.11
C GLY A 546 -19.72 2.67 -20.90
N THR A 547 -19.82 2.85 -22.22
CA THR A 547 -18.71 2.67 -23.18
C THR A 547 -18.24 4.04 -23.66
N LEU A 548 -16.97 4.35 -23.43
CA LEU A 548 -16.35 5.59 -23.90
C LEU A 548 -15.84 5.42 -25.33
N LEU A 549 -16.27 6.27 -26.25
CA LEU A 549 -15.93 6.25 -27.67
C LEU A 549 -15.29 7.57 -28.07
N GLY A 550 -14.17 7.50 -28.82
CA GLY A 550 -13.38 8.66 -29.26
C GLY A 550 -12.40 9.20 -28.22
N GLU A 551 -11.71 10.28 -28.60
CA GLU A 551 -10.74 10.97 -27.73
C GLU A 551 -11.38 12.18 -27.06
N ALA A 552 -11.14 12.33 -25.75
CA ALA A 552 -11.63 13.46 -24.99
C ALA A 552 -10.99 14.76 -25.49
N GLY A 553 -11.82 15.69 -25.97
CA GLY A 553 -11.35 17.02 -26.35
C GLY A 553 -10.90 17.84 -25.13
N ALA A 554 -9.99 18.79 -25.36
CA ALA A 554 -9.57 19.75 -24.32
C ALA A 554 -10.75 20.57 -23.77
N ASN A 555 -11.72 20.87 -24.64
CA ASN A 555 -13.01 21.43 -24.27
C ASN A 555 -14.07 20.41 -24.64
N ALA A 556 -14.70 19.79 -23.65
CA ALA A 556 -15.96 19.11 -23.91
C ALA A 556 -16.92 20.16 -24.46
N LEU A 557 -17.42 19.95 -25.67
CA LEU A 557 -18.56 20.72 -26.13
C LEU A 557 -19.64 20.53 -25.06
N LEU A 558 -20.14 21.64 -24.52
CA LEU A 558 -21.34 21.72 -23.67
C LEU A 558 -22.57 21.35 -24.52
N GLY A 559 -22.51 20.21 -25.17
CA GLY A 559 -23.53 19.70 -26.07
C GLY A 559 -24.65 19.06 -25.26
N PRO A 560 -25.89 19.16 -25.73
CA PRO A 560 -27.01 18.46 -25.12
C PRO A 560 -26.75 16.95 -25.07
N CYS A 561 -27.28 16.30 -24.04
CA CYS A 561 -27.37 14.84 -23.96
C CYS A 561 -27.92 14.28 -25.28
N VAL A 562 -27.25 13.27 -25.84
CA VAL A 562 -27.79 12.59 -27.02
C VAL A 562 -28.79 11.55 -26.53
N VAL A 563 -30.07 11.81 -26.75
CA VAL A 563 -31.16 10.88 -26.47
C VAL A 563 -31.45 10.11 -27.75
N VAL A 564 -31.39 8.78 -27.69
CA VAL A 564 -31.73 7.93 -28.82
C VAL A 564 -32.96 7.11 -28.51
N ALA A 565 -33.94 7.17 -29.42
CA ALA A 565 -35.07 6.26 -29.48
C ALA A 565 -34.77 5.16 -30.51
N GLY A 566 -34.70 3.91 -30.09
CA GLY A 566 -34.55 2.76 -30.97
C GLY A 566 -33.93 1.55 -30.29
N ASP A 567 -33.98 0.40 -30.96
CA ASP A 567 -33.57 -0.91 -30.39
C ASP A 567 -32.08 -1.24 -30.63
N GLN A 568 -31.32 -0.29 -31.19
CA GLN A 568 -29.91 -0.50 -31.48
C GLN A 568 -29.06 -0.23 -30.23
N PRO A 569 -27.98 -1.02 -29.99
CA PRO A 569 -27.07 -0.75 -28.88
C PRO A 569 -26.51 0.67 -28.96
N LEU A 570 -26.55 1.41 -27.84
CA LEU A 570 -26.10 2.81 -27.78
C LEU A 570 -24.68 3.01 -28.31
N ALA A 571 -23.77 2.06 -28.10
CA ALA A 571 -22.40 2.13 -28.61
C ALA A 571 -22.34 2.26 -30.15
N VAL A 572 -23.21 1.56 -30.88
CA VAL A 572 -23.27 1.61 -32.35
C VAL A 572 -23.83 2.94 -32.85
N ILE A 573 -24.74 3.55 -32.10
CA ILE A 573 -25.25 4.89 -32.41
C ILE A 573 -24.18 5.94 -32.10
N ALA A 574 -23.52 5.84 -30.94
CA ALA A 574 -22.43 6.72 -30.55
C ALA A 574 -21.29 6.73 -31.56
N GLU A 575 -20.88 5.57 -32.08
CA GLU A 575 -19.84 5.50 -33.13
C GLU A 575 -20.22 6.29 -34.39
N ARG A 576 -21.48 6.21 -34.83
CA ARG A 576 -21.99 6.99 -35.98
C ARG A 576 -22.11 8.48 -35.68
N CYS A 577 -22.40 8.83 -34.43
CA CYS A 577 -22.50 10.23 -33.98
C CYS A 577 -21.14 10.87 -33.70
N LEU A 578 -20.06 10.08 -33.56
CA LEU A 578 -18.76 10.55 -33.11
C LEU A 578 -18.20 11.71 -33.97
N ALA A 579 -18.32 11.58 -35.30
CA ALA A 579 -17.88 12.60 -36.24
C ALA A 579 -18.66 13.92 -36.12
N SER A 580 -19.93 13.86 -35.72
CA SER A 580 -20.79 15.04 -35.53
C SER A 580 -20.58 15.70 -34.18
N VAL A 581 -20.24 14.93 -33.14
CA VAL A 581 -19.96 15.46 -31.80
C VAL A 581 -18.58 16.10 -31.75
N GLY A 582 -17.60 15.64 -32.53
CA GLY A 582 -16.27 16.26 -32.59
C GLY A 582 -15.44 16.09 -31.31
N GLY A 583 -15.65 14.99 -30.58
CA GLY A 583 -14.98 14.67 -29.32
C GLY A 583 -15.28 13.23 -28.87
N ALA A 584 -15.34 13.01 -27.56
CA ALA A 584 -15.72 11.71 -27.00
C ALA A 584 -17.21 11.63 -26.66
N ILE A 585 -17.77 10.43 -26.72
CA ILE A 585 -19.14 10.10 -26.30
C ILE A 585 -19.07 9.00 -25.24
N LEU A 586 -19.79 9.14 -24.14
CA LEU A 586 -20.00 8.09 -23.15
C LEU A 586 -21.41 7.52 -23.32
N ALA A 587 -21.50 6.38 -24.00
CA ALA A 587 -22.75 5.66 -24.22
C ALA A 587 -23.12 4.86 -22.97
N ALA A 588 -24.27 5.19 -22.36
CA ALA A 588 -24.74 4.58 -21.12
C ALA A 588 -24.91 3.05 -21.24
N ARG A 589 -24.86 2.38 -20.09
CA ARG A 589 -25.46 1.05 -19.93
C ARG A 589 -26.94 1.19 -19.54
N ASP A 590 -27.73 0.16 -19.78
CA ASP A 590 -29.18 0.14 -19.56
C ASP A 590 -29.58 0.38 -18.09
N ASP A 591 -28.70 0.05 -17.13
CA ASP A 591 -28.95 0.00 -15.69
C ASP A 591 -28.34 1.18 -14.90
N VAL A 592 -27.82 2.20 -15.58
CA VAL A 592 -27.02 3.25 -14.93
C VAL A 592 -27.85 4.45 -14.50
N ASP A 593 -27.60 4.95 -13.28
CA ASP A 593 -28.14 6.23 -12.82
C ASP A 593 -27.68 7.35 -13.78
N PRO A 594 -28.62 8.06 -14.44
CA PRO A 594 -28.29 9.16 -15.33
C PRO A 594 -27.38 10.20 -14.66
N THR A 595 -27.58 10.48 -13.37
CA THR A 595 -26.78 11.46 -12.61
C THR A 595 -25.31 11.05 -12.58
N GLU A 596 -25.03 9.77 -12.28
CA GLU A 596 -23.65 9.26 -12.27
C GLU A 596 -23.02 9.30 -13.66
N LEU A 597 -23.78 8.94 -14.71
CA LEU A 597 -23.34 9.03 -16.10
C LEU A 597 -22.97 10.47 -16.49
N PHE A 598 -23.81 11.46 -16.15
CA PHE A 598 -23.54 12.87 -16.45
C PHE A 598 -22.25 13.33 -15.79
N VAL A 599 -22.03 12.98 -14.52
CA VAL A 599 -20.81 13.31 -13.79
C VAL A 599 -19.60 12.61 -14.41
N GLU A 600 -19.70 11.31 -14.74
CA GLU A 600 -18.59 10.57 -15.37
C GLU A 600 -18.24 11.12 -16.76
N ALA A 601 -19.23 11.29 -17.64
CA ALA A 601 -19.04 11.84 -18.98
C ALA A 601 -18.36 13.21 -18.91
N ARG A 602 -18.87 14.10 -18.05
CA ARG A 602 -18.31 15.43 -17.88
C ARG A 602 -16.90 15.42 -17.30
N ALA A 603 -16.62 14.56 -16.32
CA ALA A 603 -15.27 14.38 -15.79
C ALA A 603 -14.28 13.88 -16.85
N ARG A 604 -14.72 13.02 -17.78
CA ARG A 604 -13.91 12.52 -18.90
C ARG A 604 -13.79 13.50 -20.06
N GLY A 605 -14.59 14.56 -20.08
CA GLY A 605 -14.67 15.46 -21.24
C GLY A 605 -15.40 14.84 -22.42
N ALA A 606 -16.41 14.01 -22.15
CA ALA A 606 -17.24 13.32 -23.13
C ALA A 606 -18.71 13.81 -23.07
N ALA A 607 -19.42 13.70 -24.19
CA ALA A 607 -20.86 13.90 -24.23
C ALA A 607 -21.59 12.65 -23.72
N PRO A 608 -22.52 12.76 -22.75
CA PRO A 608 -23.33 11.63 -22.32
C PRO A 608 -24.37 11.26 -23.38
N MET A 609 -24.55 9.97 -23.61
CA MET A 609 -25.60 9.43 -24.48
C MET A 609 -26.42 8.41 -23.71
N LEU A 610 -27.74 8.63 -23.66
CA LEU A 610 -28.70 7.81 -22.93
C LEU A 610 -29.77 7.28 -23.90
N GLN A 611 -30.23 6.06 -23.67
CA GLN A 611 -31.40 5.51 -24.35
C GLN A 611 -32.63 5.89 -23.55
N VAL A 612 -33.68 6.34 -24.23
CA VAL A 612 -34.96 6.60 -23.60
C VAL A 612 -35.99 5.70 -24.26
N SER A 613 -36.67 4.90 -23.46
CA SER A 613 -37.81 4.11 -23.91
C SER A 613 -38.93 5.06 -24.31
N VAL A 614 -39.38 4.96 -25.56
CA VAL A 614 -40.52 5.74 -26.05
C VAL A 614 -41.80 4.93 -25.72
N GLY A 615 -42.38 5.19 -24.55
CA GLY A 615 -43.65 4.60 -24.04
C GLY A 615 -43.46 3.95 -22.66
N ASP A 616 -44.29 4.21 -21.63
CA ASP A 616 -45.69 4.69 -21.61
C ASP A 616 -45.93 6.21 -21.56
#